data_AF-A2TH07-F1
#
_entry.id   AF-A2TH07-F1
#
_cell.length_a   1.000
_cell.length_b   1.000
_cell.length_c   1.000
_cell.angle_alpha   90.00
_cell.angle_beta   90.00
_cell.angle_gamma   90.00
#
_symmetry.space_group_name_H-M   'P 1'
#
loop_
_entity.id
_entity.type
_entity.pdbx_description
1 polymer ?
#
loop_
_entity_poly.entity_id
_entity_poly.type
_entity_poly.pdbx_seq_one_letter_code
_entity_poly.pdbx_strand_id
1 'polypeptide(L)'
;IGMQVFGRIALDSDTSMNRNNNFQTFPQSLMVLFRSATGENWQQIMLACTHRDDVKCDPNADPQEDSGLCGSDFAYFYFVSFYSICSFLIINLFVAVIMDNFD
;
A
#
# COMPACT_ATOMS: atom_id res chain seq x y z
N ILE A 1 -8.28 -3.56 5.83
CA ILE A 1 -7.80 -2.21 6.20
C ILE A 1 -7.49 -1.39 4.96
N GLY A 2 -6.47 -1.74 4.16
CA GLY A 2 -6.08 -0.97 2.96
C GLY A 2 -7.25 -0.64 2.01
N MET A 3 -8.07 -1.63 1.65
CA MET A 3 -9.26 -1.38 0.81
C MET A 3 -10.24 -0.36 1.39
N GLN A 4 -10.46 -0.37 2.71
CA GLN A 4 -11.41 0.56 3.32
C GLN A 4 -10.86 1.98 3.42
N VAL A 5 -9.56 2.12 3.66
CA VAL A 5 -8.94 3.44 3.86
C VAL A 5 -8.53 4.07 2.53
N PHE A 6 -8.00 3.28 1.59
CA PHE A 6 -7.35 3.74 0.35
C PHE A 6 -8.07 3.29 -0.92
N GLY A 7 -9.11 2.45 -0.82
CA GLY A 7 -9.81 1.92 -1.99
C GLY A 7 -10.64 2.93 -2.77
N ARG A 8 -10.77 4.17 -2.28
CA ARG A 8 -11.49 5.26 -2.96
C ARG A 8 -10.57 6.18 -3.76
N ILE A 9 -9.26 5.98 -3.71
CA ILE A 9 -8.29 6.82 -4.44
C ILE A 9 -8.43 6.55 -5.94
N ALA A 10 -8.45 7.63 -6.73
CA ALA A 10 -8.53 7.59 -8.18
C ALA A 10 -7.30 6.90 -8.79
N LEU A 11 -7.52 6.25 -9.93
CA LEU A 11 -6.46 5.60 -10.67
C LEU A 11 -5.96 6.53 -11.78
N ASP A 12 -4.65 6.76 -11.80
CA ASP A 12 -3.96 7.56 -12.80
C ASP A 12 -2.71 6.81 -13.28
N SER A 13 -2.57 6.65 -14.61
CA SER A 13 -1.44 5.94 -15.22
C SER A 13 -0.08 6.57 -14.92
N ASP A 14 -0.05 7.88 -14.63
CA ASP A 14 1.17 8.64 -14.41
C ASP A 14 1.58 8.65 -12.93
N THR A 15 0.74 8.10 -12.04
CA THR A 15 1.01 8.04 -10.60
C THR A 15 1.32 6.62 -10.13
N SER A 16 1.77 6.52 -8.87
CA SER A 16 1.92 5.21 -8.21
C SER A 16 0.58 4.52 -7.99
N MET A 17 -0.56 5.21 -8.07
CA MET A 17 -1.90 4.65 -7.93
C MET A 17 -2.53 4.44 -9.31
N ASN A 18 -2.44 3.22 -9.83
CA ASN A 18 -2.91 2.90 -11.17
C ASN A 18 -3.65 1.55 -11.20
N ARG A 19 -4.09 1.12 -12.39
CA ARG A 19 -4.84 -0.14 -12.58
C ARG A 19 -4.15 -1.39 -11.99
N ASN A 20 -2.81 -1.40 -11.93
CA ASN A 20 -2.02 -2.51 -11.42
C ASN A 20 -1.57 -2.31 -9.97
N ASN A 21 -1.76 -1.12 -9.40
CA ASN A 21 -1.28 -0.76 -8.09
C ASN A 21 -2.33 0.08 -7.37
N ASN A 22 -3.33 -0.59 -6.79
CA ASN A 22 -4.44 0.06 -6.10
C ASN A 22 -5.08 -0.81 -5.02
N PHE A 23 -5.95 -0.16 -4.24
CA PHE A 23 -6.68 -0.78 -3.14
C PHE A 23 -8.17 -0.97 -3.43
N GLN A 24 -8.62 -0.91 -4.70
CA GLN A 24 -10.04 -0.98 -5.04
C GLN A 24 -10.61 -2.40 -4.91
N THR A 25 -9.77 -3.43 -5.04
CA THR A 25 -10.17 -4.83 -4.90
C THR A 25 -9.18 -5.61 -4.04
N PHE A 26 -9.64 -6.75 -3.52
CA PHE A 26 -8.81 -7.59 -2.65
C PHE A 26 -7.55 -8.12 -3.34
N PRO A 27 -7.61 -8.72 -4.55
CA PRO A 27 -6.41 -9.22 -5.21
C PRO A 27 -5.40 -8.13 -5.53
N GLN A 28 -5.87 -6.95 -5.96
CA GLN A 28 -4.98 -5.82 -6.24
C GLN A 28 -4.31 -5.30 -4.97
N SER A 29 -5.08 -5.16 -3.89
CA SER A 29 -4.52 -4.77 -2.58
C SER A 29 -3.44 -5.73 -2.11
N LEU A 30 -3.64 -7.05 -2.31
CA LEU A 30 -2.65 -8.06 -1.98
C LEU A 30 -1.39 -7.90 -2.84
N MET A 31 -1.53 -7.63 -4.14
CA MET A 31 -0.38 -7.36 -5.02
C MET A 31 0.40 -6.12 -4.59
N VAL A 32 -0.29 -5.05 -4.17
CA VAL A 32 0.37 -3.85 -3.62
C VAL A 32 1.21 -4.19 -2.38
N LEU A 33 0.65 -4.99 -1.47
CA LEU A 33 1.36 -5.42 -0.26
C LEU A 33 2.52 -6.35 -0.57
N PHE A 34 2.35 -7.28 -1.51
CA PHE A 34 3.43 -8.15 -1.97
C PHE A 34 4.59 -7.35 -2.56
N ARG A 35 4.30 -6.38 -3.44
CA ARG A 35 5.29 -5.45 -3.98
C ARG A 35 5.97 -4.62 -2.89
N SER A 36 5.20 -4.19 -1.90
CA SER A 36 5.76 -3.42 -0.78
C SER A 36 6.67 -4.28 0.12
N ALA A 37 6.35 -5.57 0.28
CA ALA A 37 7.14 -6.53 1.05
C ALA A 37 8.51 -6.81 0.42
N THR A 38 8.63 -6.78 -0.91
CA THR A 38 9.91 -6.88 -1.61
C THR A 38 10.73 -5.58 -1.55
N GLY A 39 10.19 -4.52 -0.92
CA GLY A 39 10.84 -3.22 -0.80
C GLY A 39 10.71 -2.35 -2.06
N GLU A 40 9.93 -2.75 -3.06
CA GLU A 40 9.83 -2.03 -4.32
C GLU A 40 8.84 -0.86 -4.21
N ASN A 41 9.34 0.38 -4.35
CA ASN A 41 8.54 1.62 -4.45
C ASN A 41 7.52 1.87 -3.33
N TRP A 42 7.56 1.12 -2.23
CA TRP A 42 6.57 1.20 -1.15
C TRP A 42 6.41 2.62 -0.57
N GLN A 43 7.48 3.42 -0.56
CA GLN A 43 7.44 4.81 -0.11
C GLN A 43 6.60 5.70 -1.04
N GLN A 44 6.67 5.49 -2.35
CA GLN A 44 5.87 6.25 -3.31
C GLN A 44 4.39 5.86 -3.20
N ILE A 45 4.12 4.56 -2.99
CA ILE A 45 2.76 4.05 -2.77
C ILE A 45 2.17 4.64 -1.48
N MET A 46 2.96 4.68 -0.41
CA MET A 46 2.58 5.31 0.85
C MET A 46 2.23 6.79 0.64
N LEU A 47 3.07 7.55 -0.04
CA LEU A 47 2.82 8.97 -0.33
C LEU A 47 1.58 9.18 -1.20
N ALA A 48 1.31 8.28 -2.14
CA ALA A 48 0.10 8.32 -2.96
C ALA A 48 -1.17 7.90 -2.20
N CYS A 49 -1.03 7.37 -0.98
CA CYS A 49 -2.11 7.07 -0.06
C CYS A 49 -2.29 8.10 1.06
N THR A 50 -1.37 9.06 1.19
CA THR A 50 -1.41 10.15 2.17
C THR A 50 -2.38 11.23 1.72
N HIS A 51 -2.97 11.98 2.67
CA HIS A 51 -3.81 13.13 2.33
C HIS A 51 -2.93 14.26 1.75
N ARG A 52 -2.98 14.42 0.43
CA ARG A 52 -2.22 15.45 -0.31
C ARG A 52 -3.08 16.02 -1.44
N ASP A 53 -2.76 17.24 -1.87
CA ASP A 53 -3.52 17.96 -2.90
C ASP A 53 -3.52 17.25 -4.28
N ASP A 54 -2.57 16.35 -4.52
CA ASP A 54 -2.45 15.55 -5.74
C ASP A 54 -3.21 14.21 -5.67
N VAL A 55 -3.73 13.81 -4.50
CA VAL A 55 -4.44 12.54 -4.31
C VAL A 55 -5.95 12.77 -4.42
N LYS A 56 -6.51 12.41 -5.58
CA LYS A 56 -7.94 12.58 -5.89
C LYS A 56 -8.75 11.34 -5.56
N CYS A 57 -10.03 11.54 -5.25
CA CYS A 57 -10.99 10.43 -5.14
C CYS A 57 -11.47 9.98 -6.52
N ASP A 58 -11.77 8.68 -6.66
CA ASP A 58 -12.43 8.13 -7.84
C ASP A 58 -13.83 8.76 -7.98
N PRO A 59 -14.19 9.36 -9.13
CA PRO A 59 -15.52 9.92 -9.37
C PRO A 59 -16.67 8.90 -9.25
N ASN A 60 -16.36 7.60 -9.27
CA ASN A 60 -17.35 6.53 -9.12
C ASN A 60 -17.33 5.89 -7.71
N ALA A 61 -16.51 6.40 -6.78
CA ALA A 61 -16.49 5.90 -5.41
C ALA A 61 -17.73 6.35 -4.63
N ASP A 62 -18.27 5.42 -3.84
CA ASP A 62 -19.38 5.64 -2.90
C ASP A 62 -18.87 5.42 -1.46
N PRO A 63 -19.02 6.36 -0.52
CA PRO A 63 -19.59 7.70 -0.71
C PRO A 63 -18.62 8.63 -1.44
N GLN A 64 -19.22 9.58 -2.14
CA GLN A 64 -18.51 10.66 -2.81
C GLN A 64 -17.97 11.64 -1.77
N GLU A 65 -16.71 12.04 -1.88
CA GLU A 65 -16.10 13.06 -1.01
C GLU A 65 -16.33 14.46 -1.59
N ASP A 66 -16.93 15.35 -0.80
CA ASP A 66 -17.26 16.71 -1.22
C ASP A 66 -16.01 17.54 -1.61
N SER A 67 -14.86 17.25 -0.99
CA SER A 67 -13.58 17.89 -1.30
C SER A 67 -12.96 17.40 -2.62
N GLY A 68 -13.40 16.25 -3.14
CA GLY A 68 -12.76 15.54 -4.25
C GLY A 68 -11.36 14.99 -3.95
N LEU A 69 -10.85 15.21 -2.73
CA LEU A 69 -9.52 14.78 -2.28
C LEU A 69 -9.65 13.54 -1.41
N CYS A 70 -8.73 12.59 -1.62
CA CYS A 70 -8.68 11.32 -0.91
C CYS A 70 -7.31 11.13 -0.25
N GLY A 71 -7.16 10.00 0.45
CA GLY A 71 -5.95 9.66 1.19
C GLY A 71 -6.11 9.94 2.68
N SER A 72 -5.17 9.41 3.46
CA SER A 72 -5.18 9.54 4.91
C SER A 72 -3.75 9.52 5.43
N ASP A 73 -3.43 10.41 6.39
CA ASP A 73 -2.12 10.40 7.07
C ASP A 73 -1.88 9.10 7.86
N PHE A 74 -2.93 8.32 8.10
CA PHE A 74 -2.81 6.94 8.58
C PHE A 74 -1.95 6.05 7.65
N ALA A 75 -1.76 6.42 6.38
CA ALA A 75 -0.88 5.75 5.45
C ALA A 75 0.56 5.60 5.99
N TYR A 76 1.11 6.61 6.65
CA TYR A 76 2.45 6.53 7.24
C TYR A 76 2.53 5.38 8.25
N PHE A 77 1.57 5.33 9.17
CA PHE A 77 1.52 4.27 10.17
C PHE A 77 1.29 2.89 9.52
N TYR A 78 0.37 2.81 8.55
CA TYR A 78 0.04 1.57 7.86
C TYR A 78 1.24 0.95 7.13
N PHE A 79 1.92 1.73 6.27
CA PHE A 79 3.04 1.22 5.47
C PHE A 79 4.31 1.00 6.28
N VAL A 80 4.66 1.91 7.20
CA VAL A 80 5.86 1.76 8.03
C VAL A 80 5.74 0.56 8.97
N SER A 81 4.57 0.36 9.60
CA SER A 81 4.34 -0.82 10.46
C SER A 81 4.37 -2.11 9.64
N PHE A 82 3.70 -2.14 8.49
CA PHE A 82 3.72 -3.29 7.59
C PHE A 82 5.14 -3.65 7.16
N TYR A 83 5.92 -2.67 6.68
CA TYR A 83 7.29 -2.87 6.25
C TYR A 83 8.16 -3.40 7.40
N SER A 84 8.07 -2.78 8.59
CA SER A 84 8.85 -3.19 9.75
C SER A 84 8.56 -4.64 10.17
N ILE A 85 7.26 -5.01 10.25
CA ILE A 85 6.83 -6.37 10.60
C ILE A 85 7.29 -7.36 9.52
N CYS A 86 7.10 -7.01 8.25
CA CYS A 86 7.45 -7.88 7.13
C CYS A 86 8.97 -8.13 7.06
N SER A 87 9.79 -7.08 7.19
CA SER A 87 11.25 -7.23 7.25
C SER A 87 11.69 -8.11 8.42
N PHE A 88 11.09 -7.94 9.61
CA PHE A 88 11.38 -8.80 10.76
C PHE A 88 11.05 -10.28 10.47
N LEU A 89 9.90 -10.55 9.86
CA LEU A 89 9.50 -11.92 9.50
C LEU A 89 10.41 -12.54 8.43
N ILE A 90 10.78 -11.78 7.40
CA ILE A 90 11.68 -12.25 6.34
C ILE A 90 13.07 -12.55 6.91
N ILE A 91 13.58 -11.69 7.79
CA ILE A 91 14.87 -11.92 8.47
C ILE A 91 14.81 -13.19 9.32
N ASN A 92 13.76 -13.37 10.13
CA ASN A 92 13.61 -14.58 10.95
C ASN A 92 13.47 -15.84 10.10
N LEU A 93 12.76 -15.77 8.97
CA LEU A 93 12.66 -16.88 8.02
C LEU A 93 14.03 -17.23 7.44
N PHE A 94 14.82 -16.23 7.04
CA PHE A 94 16.16 -16.43 6.51
C PHE A 94 17.10 -17.04 7.55
N VAL A 95 17.05 -16.57 8.80
CA VAL A 95 17.82 -17.14 9.92
C VAL A 95 17.44 -18.62 10.13
N ALA A 96 16.15 -18.94 10.17
CA ALA A 96 15.68 -20.32 10.33
C ALA A 96 16.20 -21.23 9.20
N VAL A 97 16.06 -20.79 7.95
CA VAL A 97 16.55 -21.53 6.77
C VAL A 97 18.07 -21.74 6.85
N ILE A 98 18.84 -20.72 7.25
CA ILE A 98 20.29 -20.84 7.37
C ILE A 98 20.66 -21.83 8.46
N MET A 99 20.04 -21.78 9.65
CA MET A 99 20.35 -22.73 10.72
C MET A 99 20.11 -24.18 10.27
N ASP A 100 19.00 -24.45 9.58
CA ASP A 100 18.69 -25.79 9.03
C ASP A 100 19.67 -26.27 7.95
N ASN A 101 20.43 -25.36 7.31
CA ASN A 101 21.42 -25.72 6.27
C ASN A 101 22.85 -25.89 6.82
N PHE A 102 23.15 -25.37 8.02
CA PHE A 102 24.48 -25.47 8.65
C PHE A 102 24.55 -26.48 9.80
N ASP A 103 23.42 -27.12 10.15
CA ASP A 103 23.35 -28.36 10.92
C ASP A 103 23.62 -29.60 10.02
#